data_AF-A0A934MJA5-F1
#
_entry.id   AF-A0A934MJA5-F1
#
_cell.length_a   1.000
_cell.length_b   1.000
_cell.length_c   1.000
_cell.angle_alpha   90.00
_cell.angle_beta   90.00
_cell.angle_gamma   90.00
#
_symmetry.space_group_name_H-M   'P 1'
#
loop_
_entity.id
_entity.type
_entity.pdbx_description
1 polymer ?
#
loop_
_entity_poly.entity_id
_entity_poly.type
_entity_poly.pdbx_seq_one_letter_code
_entity_poly.pdbx_strand_id
1 'polypeptide(L)' 'MEMNQIRYFLAVCEHRNFTHAASASNVSQPSLTTAIKKLEDELGGDLFVRDR' A
#
# COMPACT_ATOMS: atom_id res chain seq x y z
N MET A 1 -4.48 -0.76 13.11
CA MET A 1 -5.03 -1.35 11.87
C MET A 1 -6.26 -0.57 11.46
N GLU A 2 -6.23 0.00 10.27
CA GLU A 2 -7.27 0.87 9.69
C GLU A 2 -7.77 0.28 8.37
N MET A 3 -9.07 0.40 8.09
CA MET A 3 -9.67 -0.16 6.86
C MET A 3 -9.00 0.36 5.57
N ASN A 4 -8.52 1.60 5.58
CA ASN A 4 -7.82 2.17 4.44
C ASN A 4 -6.48 1.48 4.15
N GLN A 5 -5.77 0.97 5.17
CA GLN A 5 -4.54 0.20 4.96
C GLN A 5 -4.82 -1.09 4.17
N ILE A 6 -5.89 -1.80 4.55
CA ILE A 6 -6.31 -3.04 3.87
C ILE A 6 -6.77 -2.75 2.44
N ARG A 7 -7.56 -1.69 2.23
CA ARG A 7 -7.98 -1.27 0.87
C ARG A 7 -6.79 -0.95 -0.03
N TYR A 8 -5.82 -0.22 0.48
CA TYR A 8 -4.61 0.11 -0.27
C TYR A 8 -3.73 -1.10 -0.52
N PHE A 9 -3.63 -2.02 0.44
CA PHE A 9 -2.93 -3.29 0.25
C PHE A 9 -3.53 -4.08 -0.92
N LEU A 10 -4.86 -4.24 -0.94
CA LEU A 10 -5.57 -4.91 -2.04
C LEU A 10 -5.36 -4.18 -3.39
N ALA A 11 -5.40 -2.85 -3.40
CA ALA A 11 -5.13 -2.07 -4.60
C ALA A 11 -3.70 -2.28 -5.13
N VAL A 12 -2.70 -2.36 -4.26
CA VAL A 12 -1.31 -2.66 -4.67
C VAL A 12 -1.19 -4.10 -5.20
N CYS A 13 -1.86 -5.06 -4.59
CA CYS A 13 -1.92 -6.44 -5.10
C CYS A 13 -2.54 -6.53 -6.50
N GLU A 14 -3.60 -5.77 -6.75
CA GLU A 14 -4.29 -5.74 -8.05
C GLU A 14 -3.44 -5.05 -9.13
N HIS A 15 -2.87 -3.89 -8.82
CA HIS A 15 -2.15 -3.08 -9.81
C HIS A 15 -0.67 -3.45 -9.96
N ARG A 16 -0.08 -4.13 -8.96
CA ARG A 16 1.36 -4.46 -8.87
C ARG A 16 2.30 -3.26 -9.04
N ASN A 17 1.78 -2.06 -8.80
CA ASN A 17 2.49 -0.80 -8.95
C ASN A 17 1.89 0.24 -8.00
N PHE A 18 2.71 0.84 -7.15
CA PHE A 18 2.27 1.80 -6.13
C PHE A 18 1.67 3.08 -6.72
N THR A 19 2.21 3.56 -7.84
CA THR A 19 1.68 4.76 -8.53
C THR A 19 0.30 4.48 -9.12
N HIS A 20 0.12 3.34 -9.79
CA HIS A 20 -1.18 2.95 -10.34
C HIS A 20 -2.20 2.68 -9.24
N ALA A 21 -1.81 1.98 -8.16
CA ALA A 21 -2.67 1.72 -7.02
C ALA A 21 -3.15 3.01 -6.34
N ALA A 22 -2.26 4.00 -6.21
CA ALA A 22 -2.58 5.30 -5.63
C ALA A 22 -3.57 6.07 -6.52
N SER A 23 -3.34 6.08 -7.83
CA SER A 23 -4.26 6.67 -8.81
C SER A 23 -5.64 6.00 -8.77
N ALA A 24 -5.69 4.66 -8.73
CA ALA A 24 -6.96 3.91 -8.65
C ALA A 24 -7.69 4.12 -7.32
N SER A 25 -6.95 4.37 -6.24
CA SER A 25 -7.50 4.66 -4.91
C SER A 25 -7.78 6.15 -4.69
N ASN A 26 -7.62 7.01 -5.70
CA ASN A 26 -7.77 8.48 -5.61
C ASN A 26 -6.96 9.13 -4.48
N VAL A 27 -5.71 8.67 -4.28
CA VAL A 27 -4.78 9.23 -3.29
C VAL A 27 -3.40 9.49 -3.89
N SER A 28 -2.59 10.26 -3.17
CA SER A 28 -1.18 10.40 -3.54
C SER A 28 -0.40 9.11 -3.27
N GLN A 29 0.59 8.82 -4.11
CA GLN A 29 1.49 7.68 -3.93
C GLN A 29 2.23 7.71 -2.58
N PRO A 30 2.68 8.86 -2.04
CA PRO A 30 3.24 8.94 -0.69
C PRO A 30 2.24 8.55 0.42
N SER A 31 0.97 8.97 0.29
CA SER A 31 -0.08 8.62 1.25
C SER A 31 -0.33 7.11 1.28
N LEU A 32 -0.45 6.50 0.11
CA LEU A 32 -0.62 5.06 -0.02
C LEU A 32 0.60 4.31 0.56
N THR A 33 1.81 4.72 0.20
CA THR A 33 3.05 4.10 0.68
C THR A 33 3.17 4.17 2.20
N THR A 34 2.81 5.31 2.80
CA THR A 34 2.83 5.49 4.26
C THR A 34 1.83 4.56 4.96
N ALA A 35 0.64 4.39 4.39
CA ALA A 35 -0.36 3.48 4.94
C ALA A 35 0.10 2.01 4.86
N ILE A 36 0.71 1.59 3.75
CA ILE A 36 1.29 0.25 3.60
C ILE A 36 2.41 0.04 4.62
N LYS A 37 3.36 0.98 4.76
CA LYS A 37 4.43 0.88 5.75
C LYS A 37 3.90 0.72 7.17
N LYS A 38 2.89 1.51 7.56
CA LYS A 38 2.24 1.34 8.88
C LYS A 38 1.62 -0.04 9.05
N LEU A 39 1.04 -0.61 7.99
CA LEU A 39 0.49 -1.96 8.04
C LEU A 39 1.60 -3.01 8.16
N GLU A 40 2.70 -2.85 7.44
CA GLU A 40 3.92 -3.69 7.56
C GLU A 40 4.45 -3.66 9.00
N ASP A 41 4.57 -2.46 9.60
CA ASP A 41 5.01 -2.27 10.99
C ASP A 41 4.09 -2.96 12.00
N GLU A 42 2.76 -2.84 11.81
CA GLU A 42 1.76 -3.47 12.69
C GLU A 42 1.76 -5.01 12.59
N LEU A 43 2.03 -5.56 11.41
CA LEU A 43 2.10 -7.00 11.17
C LEU A 43 3.48 -7.60 11.49
N GLY A 44 4.48 -6.75 11.70
CA GLY A 44 5.85 -7.16 12.06
C GLY A 44 6.69 -7.65 10.87
N GLY A 45 6.35 -7.24 9.63
CA GLY A 45 7.10 -7.64 8.46
C GLY A 45 6.65 -6.99 7.15
N ASP A 46 7.54 -7.05 6.15
CA ASP A 46 7.29 -6.52 4.82
C ASP A 46 6.17 -7.30 4.11
N LEU A 47 5.22 -6.58 3.52
CA LEU A 47 4.12 -7.15 2.74
C LEU A 47 4.45 -7.20 1.25
N PHE A 48 5.37 -6.35 0.80
CA PHE A 48 5.79 -6.29 -0.59
C PHE A 48 7.31 -6.26 -0.70
N VAL A 49 7.84 -7.09 -1.61
CA VAL A 49 9.23 -6.97 -2.05
C VAL A 49 9.31 -5.85 -3.10
N ARG A 50 10.09 -4.82 -2.80
CA ARG A 50 10.32 -3.69 -3.73
C ARG A 50 11.58 -3.99 -4.53
N ASP A 51 11.42 -4.38 -5.79
CA ASP A 51 12.53 -4.47 -6.73
C ASP A 51 12.83 -3.09 -7.33
N ARG A 52 14.07 -2.86 -7.73
CA ARG A 52 14.58 -1.54 -8.13
C ARG A 52 14.25 -1.20 -9.58
#